data_AF-A0A2N6K7W2-F1
#
_entry.id   AF-A0A2N6K7W2-F1
#
_cell.length_a   1.000
_cell.length_b   1.000
_cell.length_c   1.000
_cell.angle_alpha   90.00
_cell.angle_beta   90.00
_cell.angle_gamma   90.00
#
_symmetry.space_group_name_H-M   'P 1'
#
loop_
_entity.id
_entity.type
_entity.pdbx_description
1 polymer ?
#
loop_
_entity_poly.entity_id
_entity_poly.type
_entity_poly.pdbx_seq_one_letter_code
_entity_poly.pdbx_strand_id
1 'polypeptide(L)'
;MYALRQEQANYTNPKNQPPLIDPAVIRAAGKIYYTYCEVHPEMAGQASGVAINRDTHRGKVIFTNQPVLLPAECFVPLNQIESHMY
;
A
#
# COMPACT_ATOMS: atom_id res chain seq x y z
N MET A 1 9.13 1.91 -45.52
CA MET A 1 10.01 1.49 -44.40
C MET A 1 9.29 1.79 -43.10
N TYR A 2 9.22 0.82 -42.19
CA TYR A 2 8.26 0.75 -41.08
C TYR A 2 8.35 1.94 -40.11
N ALA A 3 7.21 2.58 -39.87
CA ALA A 3 7.03 3.52 -38.76
C ALA A 3 6.90 2.72 -37.46
N LEU A 4 7.89 2.86 -36.56
CA LEU A 4 7.79 2.39 -35.19
C LEU A 4 6.74 3.24 -34.47
N ARG A 5 5.50 2.76 -34.51
CA ARG A 5 4.42 3.17 -33.63
C ARG A 5 4.88 2.83 -32.22
N GLN A 6 5.50 3.79 -31.54
CA GLN A 6 5.61 3.76 -30.10
C GLN A 6 4.17 3.86 -29.58
N GLU A 7 3.56 2.71 -29.34
CA GLU A 7 2.44 2.59 -28.42
C GLU A 7 2.92 3.18 -27.11
N GLN A 8 2.62 4.46 -26.93
CA GLN A 8 2.48 5.06 -25.62
C GLN A 8 1.48 4.17 -24.89
N ALA A 9 2.00 3.17 -24.18
CA ALA A 9 1.29 2.52 -23.12
C ALA A 9 0.85 3.66 -22.22
N ASN A 10 -0.41 4.04 -22.41
CA ASN A 10 -1.14 4.93 -21.53
C ASN A 10 -1.17 4.16 -20.21
N TYR A 11 -0.11 4.31 -19.41
CA TYR A 11 -0.17 4.06 -17.99
C TYR A 11 -1.07 5.17 -17.47
N THR A 12 -2.38 4.94 -17.62
CA THR A 12 -3.43 5.60 -16.87
C THR A 12 -2.97 5.50 -15.43
N ASN A 13 -2.41 6.60 -14.92
CA ASN A 13 -2.22 6.82 -13.51
C ASN A 13 -3.60 6.60 -12.90
N PRO A 14 -3.86 5.50 -12.17
CA PRO A 14 -5.12 5.33 -11.49
C PRO A 14 -5.03 6.21 -10.24
N LYS A 15 -5.08 7.51 -10.47
CA LYS A 15 -5.35 8.49 -9.44
C LYS A 15 -6.79 8.21 -9.01
N ASN A 16 -6.95 7.69 -7.80
CA ASN A 16 -8.20 7.62 -7.05
C ASN A 16 -9.16 6.45 -7.33
N GLN A 17 -8.65 5.26 -7.64
CA GLN A 17 -9.36 4.05 -7.23
C GLN A 17 -8.40 3.25 -6.37
N PRO A 18 -8.68 3.06 -5.07
CA PRO A 18 -7.95 2.03 -4.36
C PRO A 18 -8.11 0.77 -5.21
N PRO A 19 -7.03 0.04 -5.51
CA PRO A 19 -7.18 -1.33 -5.97
C PRO A 19 -8.21 -1.98 -5.06
N LEU A 20 -9.04 -2.89 -5.55
CA LEU A 20 -9.84 -3.73 -4.65
C LEU A 20 -8.82 -4.54 -3.81
N ILE A 21 -8.33 -3.93 -2.73
CA ILE A 21 -7.40 -4.53 -1.79
C ILE A 21 -8.29 -5.48 -1.01
N ASP A 22 -7.88 -6.74 -1.00
CA ASP A 22 -8.60 -7.77 -0.27
C ASP A 22 -8.76 -7.32 1.20
N PRO A 23 -9.97 -7.36 1.77
CA PRO A 23 -10.17 -7.01 3.18
C PRO A 23 -9.26 -7.81 4.13
N ALA A 24 -8.84 -9.03 3.78
CA ALA A 24 -7.84 -9.79 4.53
C ALA A 24 -6.48 -9.08 4.58
N VAL A 25 -6.05 -8.49 3.46
CA VAL A 25 -4.81 -7.73 3.34
C VAL A 25 -4.90 -6.41 4.12
N ILE A 26 -6.05 -5.72 4.07
CA ILE A 26 -6.27 -4.50 4.86
C ILE A 26 -6.20 -4.81 6.37
N ARG A 27 -6.84 -5.90 6.83
CA ARG A 27 -6.77 -6.32 8.23
C ARG A 27 -5.35 -6.67 8.66
N ALA A 28 -4.60 -7.38 7.82
CA ALA A 28 -3.21 -7.73 8.12
C ALA A 28 -2.31 -6.49 8.17
N ALA A 29 -2.49 -5.55 7.24
CA ALA A 29 -1.83 -4.25 7.26
C ALA A 29 -2.14 -3.47 8.55
N GLY A 30 -3.40 -3.45 8.97
CA GLY A 30 -3.82 -2.84 10.23
C GLY A 30 -3.11 -3.44 11.44
N LYS A 31 -3.05 -4.78 11.54
CA LYS A 31 -2.31 -5.45 12.61
C LYS A 31 -0.85 -5.01 12.66
N ILE A 32 -0.17 -4.96 11.51
CA ILE A 32 1.23 -4.53 11.43
C ILE A 32 1.37 -3.08 11.90
N TYR A 33 0.48 -2.19 11.49
CA TYR A 33 0.49 -0.79 11.90
C TYR A 33 0.27 -0.61 13.41
N TYR A 34 -0.77 -1.23 13.97
CA TYR A 34 -1.07 -1.10 15.40
C TYR A 34 0.03 -1.70 16.27
N THR A 35 0.52 -2.90 15.92
CA THR A 35 1.65 -3.50 16.62
C THR A 35 2.89 -2.60 16.56
N TYR A 36 3.14 -1.93 15.42
CA TYR A 36 4.23 -0.96 15.32
C TYR A 36 4.02 0.25 16.25
N CYS A 37 2.81 0.81 16.29
CA CYS A 37 2.48 1.92 17.18
C CYS A 37 2.56 1.56 18.67
N GLU A 38 2.25 0.31 19.05
CA GLU A 38 2.38 -0.17 20.43
C GLU A 38 3.84 -0.20 20.90
N VAL A 39 4.78 -0.49 20.00
CA VAL A 39 6.23 -0.53 20.32
C VAL A 39 6.95 0.80 20.07
N HIS A 40 6.39 1.67 19.21
CA HIS A 40 6.97 2.96 18.83
C HIS A 40 5.92 4.08 18.85
N PRO A 41 5.44 4.48 20.05
CA PRO A 41 4.44 5.54 20.18
C PRO A 41 4.94 6.89 19.68
N GLU A 42 6.26 7.15 19.66
CA GLU A 42 6.84 8.38 19.14
C GLU A 42 6.70 8.54 17.61
N MET A 43 6.50 7.42 16.89
CA MET A 43 6.33 7.40 15.43
C MET A 43 4.88 7.15 15.00
N ALA A 44 3.97 7.00 15.96
CA ALA A 44 2.55 6.78 15.69
C ALA A 44 1.94 7.99 14.95
N GLY A 45 1.31 7.74 13.81
CA GLY A 45 0.70 8.77 12.96
C GLY A 45 1.64 9.45 11.94
N GLN A 46 2.94 9.17 11.96
CA GLN A 46 3.86 9.63 10.91
C GLN A 46 3.99 8.65 9.73
N ALA A 47 3.49 7.43 9.90
CA ALA A 47 3.47 6.48 8.81
C ALA A 47 2.57 6.99 7.67
N SER A 48 2.96 6.71 6.44
CA SER A 48 2.13 6.96 5.26
C SER A 48 1.17 5.78 5.00
N GLY A 49 1.60 4.57 5.37
CA GLY A 49 0.82 3.34 5.24
C GLY A 49 1.66 2.10 5.50
N VAL A 50 1.15 0.94 5.07
CA VAL A 50 1.83 -0.35 5.21
C VAL A 50 1.96 -1.00 3.84
N ALA A 51 3.19 -1.33 3.46
CA ALA A 51 3.44 -2.21 2.32
C ALA A 51 3.31 -3.65 2.79
N ILE A 52 2.39 -4.41 2.20
CA ILE A 52 2.09 -5.78 2.60
C ILE A 52 2.04 -6.70 1.38
N ASN A 53 2.67 -7.86 1.49
CA ASN A 53 2.62 -8.90 0.49
C ASN A 53 1.27 -9.64 0.54
N ARG A 54 0.64 -9.80 -0.62
CA ARG A 54 -0.71 -10.37 -0.73
C ARG A 54 -0.77 -11.86 -0.37
N ASP A 55 0.30 -12.61 -0.63
CA ASP A 55 0.37 -14.05 -0.40
C ASP A 55 0.71 -14.38 1.06
N THR A 56 1.73 -13.71 1.60
CA THR A 56 2.28 -14.01 2.93
C THR A 56 1.65 -13.18 4.05
N HIS A 57 0.86 -12.17 3.71
CA HIS A 57 0.33 -11.17 4.65
C HIS A 57 1.40 -10.50 5.52
N ARG A 58 2.67 -10.55 5.09
CA ARG A 58 3.80 -9.91 5.75
C ARG A 58 4.09 -8.59 5.09
N GLY A 59 4.45 -7.62 5.90
CA GLY A 59 4.62 -6.26 5.44
C GLY A 59 5.46 -5.42 6.38
N LYS A 60 5.66 -4.18 5.98
CA LYS A 60 6.40 -3.16 6.71
C LYS A 60 5.66 -1.85 6.68
N VAL A 61 5.77 -1.11 7.77
CA VAL A 61 5.28 0.26 7.85
C VAL A 61 6.18 1.15 6.99
N ILE A 62 5.55 1.97 6.16
CA ILE A 62 6.20 2.89 5.24
C ILE A 62 5.95 4.30 5.73
N PHE A 63 7.01 5.08 5.87
CA PHE A 63 6.98 6.49 6.26
C PHE A 63 7.19 7.43 5.06
N THR A 64 7.60 6.88 3.91
CA THR A 64 7.85 7.65 2.69
C THR A 64 6.58 7.78 1.86
N ASN A 65 6.35 8.95 1.25
CA ASN A 65 5.20 9.19 0.38
C ASN A 65 5.21 8.35 -0.91
N GLN A 66 6.37 7.83 -1.35
CA GLN A 66 6.49 7.07 -2.58
C GLN A 66 7.31 5.79 -2.36
N PRO A 67 6.73 4.76 -1.71
CA PRO A 67 7.40 3.49 -1.51
C PRO A 67 7.63 2.79 -2.85
N VAL A 68 8.80 2.15 -2.96
CA VAL A 68 9.05 1.15 -4.01
C VAL A 68 8.44 -0.16 -3.53
N LEU A 69 7.39 -0.61 -4.23
CA LEU A 69 6.70 -1.87 -3.94
C LEU A 69 7.18 -2.96 -4.87
N LEU A 70 7.32 -4.17 -4.34
CA LEU A 70 7.51 -5.36 -5.17
C LEU A 70 6.21 -5.75 -5.89
N PRO A 71 6.28 -6.53 -6.99
CA PRO A 71 5.09 -6.92 -7.77
C PRO A 71 3.99 -7.65 -6.98
N ALA A 72 4.37 -8.36 -5.91
CA ALA A 72 3.45 -9.07 -5.02
C ALA A 72 3.05 -8.25 -3.78
N GLU A 73 3.62 -7.06 -3.60
CA GLU A 73 3.31 -6.16 -2.51
C GLU A 73 2.24 -5.16 -2.91
N CYS A 74 1.37 -4.87 -1.96
CA CYS A 74 0.32 -3.87 -2.06
C CYS A 74 0.56 -2.83 -0.97
N PHE A 75 0.43 -1.56 -1.33
CA PHE A 75 0.47 -0.48 -0.36
C PHE A 75 -0.93 -0.19 0.14
N VAL A 76 -1.12 -0.34 1.45
CA VAL A 76 -2.37 0.01 2.13
C VAL A 76 -2.15 1.33 2.86
N PRO A 77 -2.77 2.43 2.40
CA PRO A 77 -2.66 3.71 3.08
C PRO A 77 -3.43 3.67 4.41
N LEU A 78 -2.99 4.46 5.39
CA LEU A 78 -3.60 4.51 6.71
C LEU A 78 -5.11 4.80 6.68
N ASN A 79 -5.54 5.73 5.84
CA ASN A 79 -6.95 6.07 5.66
C ASN A 79 -7.82 4.84 5.34
N GLN A 80 -7.27 3.84 4.62
CA GLN A 80 -8.00 2.60 4.32
C GLN A 80 -8.01 1.61 5.48
N ILE A 81 -6.95 1.58 6.28
CA ILE A 81 -6.89 0.76 7.49
C ILE A 81 -7.94 1.24 8.48
N GLU A 82 -7.98 2.55 8.73
CA GLU A 82 -8.94 3.19 9.64
C GLU A 82 -10.38 3.03 9.14
N SER A 83 -10.63 3.24 7.85
CA SER A 83 -11.95 3.06 7.23
C SER A 83 -12.45 1.61 7.19
N HIS A 84 -11.58 0.61 7.41
CA HIS A 84 -11.99 -0.80 7.49
C HIS A 84 -12.29 -1.25 8.92
N MET A 85 -11.81 -0.50 9.92
CA MET A 85 -12.02 -0.79 11.33
C MET A 85 -13.28 -0.11 11.90
N TYR A 86 -13.82 0.87 11.19
CA TYR A 86 -15.06 1.62 11.51
C TYR A 86 -16.15 1.34 10.47
#